data_AF-A0AAW9EAR9-F1
#
_entry.id   AF-A0AAW9EAR9-F1
#
_cell.length_a   1.000
_cell.length_b   1.000
_cell.length_c   1.000
_cell.angle_alpha   90.00
_cell.angle_beta   90.00
_cell.angle_gamma   90.00
#
_symmetry.space_group_name_H-M   'P 1'
#
loop_
_entity.id
_entity.type
_entity.pdbx_description
1 polymer ?
#
loop_
_entity_poly.entity_id
_entity_poly.type
_entity_poly.pdbx_seq_one_letter_code
_entity_poly.pdbx_strand_id
1 'polypeptide(L)'
;MGLAWGAQFIKIKQRFGKGVSEIEIPTKTGNQNMICLALRKLAGWLHTISPNKVKPEIRDKVIKYQEECDDVLYEYWTTGEVKAKHKSTVQERNPLKNAVNLLVSKKGIMYPEAYSLVHQKFNVSSIEELTA
;
A
#
# COMPACT_ATOMS: atom_id res chain seq x y z
N MET A 1 -3.41 5.07 17.03
CA MET A 1 -1.96 4.77 17.13
C MET A 1 -1.39 4.75 18.55
N GLY A 2 -2.02 5.42 19.52
CA GLY A 2 -1.50 5.47 20.91
C GLY A 2 -0.23 6.31 21.05
N LEU A 3 -0.04 7.28 20.16
CA LEU A 3 1.11 8.17 20.17
C LEU A 3 0.84 9.36 21.10
N ALA A 4 1.87 9.78 21.84
CA ALA A 4 1.84 11.03 22.59
C ALA A 4 1.86 12.23 21.62
N TRP A 5 0.76 13.01 21.61
CA TRP A 5 0.58 14.10 20.65
C TRP A 5 1.65 15.19 20.74
N GLY A 6 1.95 15.69 21.95
CA GLY A 6 2.90 16.81 22.12
C GLY A 6 4.29 16.52 21.53
N ALA A 7 4.78 15.29 21.66
CA ALA A 7 6.06 14.89 21.05
C ALA A 7 5.97 14.80 19.52
N GLN A 8 4.83 14.36 18.97
CA GLN A 8 4.62 14.31 17.52
C GLN A 8 4.50 15.72 16.92
N PHE A 9 3.82 16.62 17.62
CA PHE A 9 3.69 18.01 17.21
C PHE A 9 5.05 18.70 17.02
N ILE A 10 5.93 18.57 18.01
CA ILE A 10 7.29 19.14 17.94
C ILE A 10 8.05 18.58 16.73
N LYS A 11 8.02 17.24 16.53
CA LYS A 11 8.64 16.61 15.36
C LYS A 11 8.08 17.12 14.04
N ILE A 12 6.77 17.25 13.95
CA ILE A 12 6.09 17.69 12.73
C ILE A 12 6.47 19.14 12.41
N LYS A 13 6.43 20.06 13.39
CA LYS A 13 6.83 21.46 13.18
C LYS A 13 8.32 21.57 12.83
N GLN A 14 9.20 20.80 13.48
CA GLN A 14 10.64 20.85 13.21
C GLN A 14 11.01 20.32 11.81
N ARG A 15 10.44 19.19 11.39
CA ARG A 15 10.82 18.53 10.13
C ARG A 15 10.02 19.03 8.92
N PHE A 16 8.77 19.47 9.12
CA PHE A 16 7.84 19.79 8.03
C PHE A 16 7.32 21.24 8.08
N GLY A 17 8.03 22.16 8.73
CA GLY A 17 7.56 23.54 8.93
C GLY A 17 7.04 24.28 7.68
N LYS A 18 7.61 24.02 6.48
CA LYS A 18 7.13 24.62 5.21
C LYS A 18 5.85 24.00 4.63
N GLY A 19 5.30 22.97 5.27
CA GLY A 19 4.11 22.24 4.82
C GLY A 19 3.15 21.89 5.95
N VAL A 20 3.27 22.60 7.08
CA VAL A 20 2.43 22.43 8.26
C VAL A 20 1.78 23.76 8.59
N SER A 21 0.46 23.76 8.74
CA SER A 21 -0.31 24.91 9.23
C SER A 21 -1.20 24.50 10.40
N GLU A 22 -1.47 25.44 11.29
CA GLU A 22 -2.45 25.28 12.35
C GLU A 22 -3.70 26.05 11.93
N ILE A 23 -4.84 25.37 11.87
CA ILE A 23 -6.12 25.93 11.44
C ILE A 23 -7.11 25.72 12.56
N GLU A 24 -7.82 26.78 12.91
CA GLU A 24 -8.91 26.73 13.88
C GLU A 24 -10.18 26.27 13.16
N ILE A 25 -10.73 25.12 13.58
CA ILE A 25 -11.91 24.53 12.97
C ILE A 25 -13.05 24.55 13.99
N PRO A 26 -14.21 25.16 13.66
CA PRO A 26 -15.36 25.13 14.54
C PRO A 26 -15.92 23.70 14.64
N THR A 27 -16.12 23.24 15.87
CA THR A 27 -16.74 21.94 16.19
C THR A 27 -17.98 22.14 17.05
N LYS A 28 -18.78 21.08 17.27
CA LYS A 28 -19.99 21.14 18.12
C LYS A 28 -19.73 21.67 19.53
N THR A 29 -18.50 21.53 20.04
CA THR A 29 -18.10 21.94 21.40
C THR A 29 -17.25 23.23 21.41
N GLY A 30 -17.20 23.96 20.29
CA GLY A 30 -16.38 25.17 20.13
C GLY A 30 -15.24 24.99 19.12
N ASN A 31 -14.36 25.99 19.04
CA ASN A 31 -13.23 25.96 18.12
C ASN A 31 -12.15 24.98 18.58
N GLN A 32 -11.59 24.23 17.63
CA GLN A 32 -10.46 23.32 17.87
C GLN A 32 -9.31 23.63 16.94
N ASN A 33 -8.11 23.73 17.50
CA ASN A 33 -6.90 23.84 16.70
C ASN A 33 -6.57 22.49 16.09
N MET A 34 -6.57 22.42 14.76
CA MET A 34 -6.16 21.25 13.99
C MET A 34 -4.87 21.54 13.26
N ILE A 35 -4.00 20.54 13.21
CA ILE A 35 -2.76 20.61 12.44
C ILE A 35 -3.00 19.99 11.07
N CYS A 36 -2.70 20.77 10.05
CA CYS A 36 -2.75 20.33 8.68
C CYS A 36 -1.33 20.08 8.17
N LEU A 37 -1.06 18.84 7.74
CA LEU A 37 0.19 18.46 7.08
C LEU A 37 -0.11 18.28 5.59
N ALA A 38 0.73 18.87 4.72
CA ALA A 38 0.64 18.64 3.28
C ALA A 38 0.70 17.13 2.99
N LEU A 39 -0.27 16.61 2.21
CA LEU A 39 -0.44 15.16 1.99
C LEU A 39 0.85 14.45 1.53
N ARG A 40 1.63 15.10 0.65
CA ARG A 40 2.95 14.58 0.19
C ARG A 40 3.97 14.33 1.29
N LYS A 41 3.79 14.93 2.47
CA LYS A 41 4.67 14.78 3.64
C LYS A 41 4.16 13.73 4.64
N LEU A 42 2.94 13.22 4.45
CA LEU A 42 2.32 12.22 5.34
C LEU A 42 3.20 10.96 5.42
N ALA A 43 3.61 10.42 4.28
CA ALA A 43 4.47 9.23 4.24
C ALA A 43 5.80 9.45 4.97
N GLY A 44 6.41 10.62 4.74
CA GLY A 44 7.62 11.03 5.44
C GLY A 44 7.45 11.13 6.96
N TRP A 45 6.28 11.56 7.46
CA TRP A 45 5.98 11.58 8.89
C TRP A 45 5.78 10.17 9.45
N LEU A 46 5.00 9.32 8.78
CA LEU A 46 4.76 7.94 9.19
C LEU A 46 6.06 7.14 9.34
N HIS A 47 7.02 7.35 8.42
CA HIS A 47 8.34 6.73 8.51
C HIS A 47 9.14 7.17 9.76
N THR A 48 8.84 8.32 10.37
CA THR A 48 9.53 8.77 11.61
C THR A 48 8.98 8.17 12.91
N ILE A 49 7.91 7.39 12.81
CA ILE A 49 7.24 6.79 13.97
C ILE A 49 8.07 5.59 14.44
N SER A 50 8.40 5.56 15.73
CA SER A 50 9.09 4.41 16.32
C SER A 50 8.08 3.30 16.61
N PRO A 51 8.30 2.05 16.13
CA PRO A 51 7.42 0.90 16.41
C PRO A 51 7.30 0.58 17.91
N ASN A 52 8.28 0.97 18.72
CA ASN A 52 8.26 0.79 20.18
C ASN A 52 7.36 1.81 20.90
N LYS A 53 7.00 2.91 20.22
CA LYS A 53 6.17 4.00 20.77
C LYS A 53 4.74 3.96 20.24
N VAL A 54 4.32 2.87 19.59
CA VAL A 54 2.95 2.63 19.18
C VAL A 54 2.32 1.51 20.00
N LYS A 55 0.99 1.41 19.99
CA LYS A 55 0.31 0.28 20.63
C LYS A 55 0.80 -1.06 20.05
N PRO A 56 0.95 -2.12 20.87
CA PRO A 56 1.45 -3.42 20.39
C PRO A 56 0.66 -3.98 19.21
N GLU A 57 -0.66 -3.86 19.26
CA GLU A 57 -1.63 -4.30 18.23
C GLU A 57 -1.44 -3.68 16.83
N ILE A 58 -0.68 -2.59 16.70
CA ILE A 58 -0.40 -1.96 15.39
C ILE A 58 1.09 -1.93 15.03
N ARG A 59 1.96 -2.45 15.89
CA ARG A 59 3.41 -2.41 15.70
C ARG A 59 3.82 -3.06 14.38
N ASP A 60 3.31 -4.26 14.12
CA ASP A 60 3.64 -5.03 12.91
C ASP A 60 3.21 -4.30 11.64
N LYS A 61 2.08 -3.56 11.69
CA LYS A 61 1.62 -2.75 10.55
C LYS A 61 2.55 -1.57 10.28
N VAL A 62 3.11 -0.95 11.33
CA VAL A 62 4.08 0.15 11.18
C VAL A 62 5.40 -0.36 10.63
N ILE A 63 5.90 -1.49 11.13
CA ILE A 63 7.12 -2.12 10.64
C ILE A 63 6.97 -2.48 9.16
N LYS A 64 5.89 -3.18 8.81
CA LYS A 64 5.58 -3.54 7.43
C LYS A 64 5.52 -2.32 6.51
N TYR A 65 4.87 -1.24 6.95
CA TYR A 65 4.82 0.00 6.18
C TYR A 65 6.22 0.61 5.96
N GLN A 66 7.10 0.55 6.96
CA GLN A 66 8.47 1.07 6.86
C GLN A 66 9.31 0.21 5.89
N GLU A 67 9.22 -1.11 5.98
CA GLU A 67 9.88 -2.04 5.06
C GLU A 67 9.40 -1.83 3.61
N GLU A 68 8.08 -1.70 3.39
CA GLU A 68 7.52 -1.39 2.07
C GLU A 68 8.02 -0.04 1.53
N CYS A 69 8.24 0.95 2.39
CA CYS A 69 8.84 2.22 1.97
C CYS A 69 10.30 2.06 1.57
N ASP A 70 11.08 1.26 2.30
CA ASP A 70 12.49 1.02 2.00
C ASP A 70 12.64 0.32 0.65
N ASP A 71 11.80 -0.68 0.37
CA ASP A 71 11.74 -1.36 -0.93
C ASP A 71 11.42 -0.39 -2.07
N VAL A 72 10.41 0.47 -1.89
CA VAL A 72 9.98 1.44 -2.90
C VAL A 72 11.07 2.48 -3.17
N LEU A 73 11.75 2.96 -2.11
CA LEU A 73 12.86 3.89 -2.26
C LEU A 73 14.04 3.21 -2.98
N TYR A 74 14.36 1.98 -2.61
CA TYR A 74 15.41 1.22 -3.27
C TYR A 74 15.10 1.00 -4.76
N GLU A 75 13.89 0.55 -5.09
CA GLU A 75 13.45 0.35 -6.48
C GLU A 75 13.60 1.65 -7.26
N TYR A 76 13.07 2.77 -6.76
CA TYR A 76 13.18 4.07 -7.41
C TYR A 76 14.64 4.47 -7.70
N TRP A 77 15.52 4.35 -6.70
CA TRP A 77 16.91 4.80 -6.83
C TRP A 77 17.79 3.84 -7.66
N THR A 78 17.37 2.60 -7.86
CA THR A 78 18.13 1.59 -8.64
C THR A 78 17.65 1.45 -10.07
N THR A 79 16.34 1.54 -10.33
CA THR A 79 15.75 1.36 -11.67
C THR A 79 15.33 2.69 -12.30
N GLY A 80 15.17 3.75 -11.51
CA GLY A 80 14.66 5.06 -11.93
C GLY A 80 13.12 5.15 -11.98
N GLU A 81 12.40 4.05 -11.77
CA GLU A 81 10.95 4.00 -11.78
C GLU A 81 10.40 3.06 -10.70
N VAL A 82 9.25 3.41 -10.11
CA VAL A 82 8.54 2.51 -9.19
C VAL A 82 7.29 2.03 -9.89
N LYS A 83 7.14 0.72 -10.06
CA LYS A 83 5.91 0.14 -10.60
C LYS A 83 4.99 -0.25 -9.47
N ALA A 84 3.74 0.16 -9.56
CA ALA A 84 2.73 -0.26 -8.61
C ALA A 84 2.61 -1.79 -8.66
N LYS A 85 2.93 -2.47 -7.55
CA LYS A 85 2.71 -3.91 -7.40
C LYS A 85 1.22 -4.16 -7.23
N HIS A 86 0.48 -4.16 -8.33
CA HIS A 86 -0.95 -4.46 -8.33
C HIS A 86 -1.15 -5.93 -7.98
N LYS A 87 -1.83 -6.20 -6.85
CA LYS A 87 -2.31 -7.55 -6.55
C LYS A 87 -3.69 -7.69 -7.16
N SER A 88 -3.81 -8.52 -8.19
CA SER A 88 -5.11 -8.82 -8.80
C SER A 88 -6.13 -9.26 -7.76
N THR A 89 -7.36 -8.75 -7.88
CA THR A 89 -8.46 -9.16 -7.00
C THR A 89 -8.96 -10.56 -7.35
N VAL A 90 -9.64 -11.23 -6.42
CA VAL A 90 -10.26 -12.54 -6.70
C VAL A 90 -11.24 -12.44 -7.88
N GLN A 91 -11.93 -11.31 -8.01
CA GLN A 91 -12.88 -11.04 -9.11
C GLN A 91 -12.16 -10.94 -10.46
N GLU A 92 -11.03 -10.25 -10.53
CA GLU A 92 -10.20 -10.16 -11.74
C GLU A 92 -9.60 -11.52 -12.13
N ARG A 93 -9.38 -12.42 -11.16
CA ARG A 93 -8.86 -13.77 -11.41
C ARG A 93 -9.92 -14.77 -11.92
N ASN A 94 -11.22 -14.46 -11.78
CA ASN A 94 -12.30 -15.38 -12.14
C ASN A 94 -12.36 -15.72 -13.64
N PRO A 95 -12.19 -14.77 -14.59
CA PRO A 95 -12.17 -15.08 -16.02
C PRO A 95 -11.08 -16.09 -16.41
N LEU A 96 -9.87 -15.98 -15.85
CA LEU A 96 -8.80 -16.97 -16.11
C LEU A 96 -9.13 -18.33 -15.52
N LYS A 97 -9.65 -18.39 -14.27
CA LYS A 97 -10.08 -19.65 -13.66
C LYS A 97 -11.17 -20.33 -14.48
N ASN A 98 -12.13 -19.55 -14.98
CA ASN A 98 -13.20 -20.06 -15.85
C ASN A 98 -12.65 -20.55 -17.20
N ALA A 99 -11.68 -19.84 -17.79
CA ALA A 99 -11.02 -20.28 -19.02
C ALA A 99 -10.27 -21.61 -18.83
N VAL A 100 -9.53 -21.78 -17.73
CA VAL A 100 -8.87 -23.04 -17.39
C VAL A 100 -9.90 -24.16 -17.21
N ASN A 101 -10.96 -23.92 -16.43
CA ASN A 101 -12.03 -24.91 -16.22
C ASN A 101 -12.75 -25.29 -17.52
N LEU A 102 -12.93 -24.35 -18.45
CA LEU A 102 -13.51 -24.60 -19.77
C LEU A 102 -12.58 -25.45 -20.66
N LEU A 103 -11.27 -25.22 -20.61
CA LEU A 103 -10.30 -26.03 -21.36
C LEU A 103 -10.24 -27.47 -20.85
N VAL A 104 -10.28 -27.65 -19.53
CA VAL A 104 -10.30 -28.97 -18.91
C VAL A 104 -11.61 -29.70 -19.23
N SER A 105 -12.76 -29.05 -19.07
CA SER A 105 -14.08 -29.68 -19.28
C SER A 105 -14.44 -29.92 -20.73
N LYS A 106 -14.17 -28.96 -21.63
CA LYS A 106 -14.59 -29.06 -23.05
C LYS A 106 -13.55 -29.69 -23.96
N LYS A 107 -12.26 -29.51 -23.67
CA LYS A 107 -11.18 -30.07 -24.50
C LYS A 107 -10.48 -31.26 -23.86
N GLY A 108 -10.81 -31.64 -22.62
CA GLY A 108 -10.20 -32.78 -21.93
C GLY A 108 -8.71 -32.61 -21.64
N ILE A 109 -8.22 -31.37 -21.64
CA ILE A 109 -6.81 -31.05 -21.40
C ILE A 109 -6.53 -31.11 -19.90
N MET A 110 -5.35 -31.59 -19.50
CA MET A 110 -5.00 -31.67 -18.08
C MET A 110 -4.76 -30.26 -17.50
N TYR A 111 -5.05 -30.08 -16.21
CA TYR A 111 -4.89 -28.78 -15.54
C TYR A 111 -3.53 -28.09 -15.80
N PRO A 112 -2.37 -28.77 -15.70
CA PRO A 112 -1.07 -28.13 -15.93
C PRO A 112 -0.92 -27.54 -17.35
N GLU A 113 -1.42 -28.25 -18.36
CA GLU A 113 -1.40 -27.83 -19.76
C GLU A 113 -2.39 -26.68 -19.99
N ALA A 114 -3.57 -26.75 -19.37
CA ALA A 114 -4.57 -25.69 -19.43
C ALA A 114 -4.06 -24.38 -18.81
N TYR A 115 -3.35 -24.43 -17.68
CA TYR A 115 -2.70 -23.25 -17.10
C TYR A 115 -1.61 -22.70 -18.02
N SER A 116 -0.76 -23.56 -18.58
CA SER A 116 0.32 -23.13 -19.49
C SER A 116 -0.22 -22.42 -20.73
N LEU A 117 -1.28 -22.95 -21.34
CA LEU A 117 -1.94 -22.36 -22.51
C LEU A 117 -2.57 -21.00 -22.19
N VAL A 118 -3.20 -20.88 -21.02
CA VAL A 118 -3.83 -19.63 -20.57
C VAL A 118 -2.75 -18.59 -20.27
N HIS A 119 -1.70 -18.95 -19.53
CA HIS A 119 -0.57 -18.07 -19.25
C HIS A 119 0.11 -17.57 -20.53
N GLN A 120 0.36 -18.46 -21.49
CA GLN A 120 0.92 -18.10 -22.80
C GLN A 120 -0.01 -17.15 -23.57
N LYS A 121 -1.32 -17.41 -23.57
CA LYS A 121 -2.29 -16.60 -24.31
C LYS A 121 -2.43 -15.18 -23.75
N PHE A 122 -2.35 -15.03 -22.43
CA PHE A 122 -2.48 -13.73 -21.77
C PHE A 122 -1.12 -13.06 -21.48
N ASN A 123 -0.01 -13.68 -21.87
CA ASN A 123 1.36 -13.22 -21.62
C ASN A 123 1.62 -12.93 -20.12
N VAL A 124 1.18 -13.85 -19.27
CA VAL A 124 1.26 -13.73 -17.81
C VAL A 124 1.97 -14.93 -17.23
N SER A 125 2.87 -14.73 -16.26
CA SER A 125 3.62 -15.83 -15.63
C SER A 125 2.80 -16.49 -14.51
N SER A 126 1.87 -15.75 -13.92
CA SER A 126 0.97 -16.18 -12.85
C SER A 126 -0.40 -15.51 -12.95
N ILE A 127 -1.48 -16.19 -12.54
CA ILE A 127 -2.83 -15.59 -12.42
C ILE A 127 -2.83 -14.33 -11.54
N GLU A 128 -1.85 -14.21 -10.65
CA GLU A 128 -1.74 -13.06 -9.75
C GLU A 128 -1.31 -11.76 -10.44
N GLU A 129 -0.64 -11.86 -11.60
CA GLU A 129 -0.12 -10.73 -12.38
C GLU A 129 -1.15 -10.14 -13.36
N LEU A 130 -2.39 -10.65 -13.37
CA LEU A 130 -3.47 -10.04 -14.14
C LEU A 130 -3.68 -8.58 -13.72
N THR A 131 -3.48 -7.66 -14.64
CA THR A 131 -3.96 -6.28 -14.53
C THR A 131 -5.38 -6.18 -15.08
N ALA A 132 -6.23 -5.39 -14.42
CA ALA A 132 -7.58 -5.06 -14.87
C ALA A 132 -7.59 -4.33 -16.21
#